data_AF-A0A6G0QR13-F1
#
_entry.id   AF-A0A6G0QR13-F1
#
_cell.length_a   1.000
_cell.length_b   1.000
_cell.length_c   1.000
_cell.angle_alpha   90.00
_cell.angle_beta   90.00
_cell.angle_gamma   90.00
#
_symmetry.space_group_name_H-M   'P 1'
#
loop_
_entity.id
_entity.type
_entity.pdbx_description
1 polymer ?
#
loop_
_entity_poly.entity_id
_entity_poly.type
_entity_poly.pdbx_seq_one_letter_code
_entity_poly.pdbx_strand_id
1 'polypeptide(L)'
;MIQTGHAVAVAFALNIAAGAATILGGMVVFSKRLVYLANPVSLAVALSISSGVMMFISLVEIFGESVHLLTEGLHTEGMSEETATGHGWLAATGCFGVSSGYWRKTQLVFFLPVIYQREQS
;
A
#
# COMPACT_ATOMS: atom_id res chain seq x y z
N MET A 1 27.26 6.14 0.24
CA MET A 1 26.48 5.93 1.47
C MET A 1 26.68 4.48 1.90
N ILE A 2 27.54 4.21 2.89
CA ILE A 2 27.77 2.83 3.36
C ILE A 2 26.59 2.47 4.25
N GLN A 3 25.67 1.62 3.78
CA GLN A 3 24.64 1.04 4.65
C GLN A 3 25.36 0.28 5.77
N THR A 4 25.29 0.81 6.99
CA THR A 4 25.74 0.10 8.19
C THR A 4 25.09 -1.28 8.24
N GLY A 5 25.87 -2.35 8.49
CA GLY A 5 25.37 -3.73 8.51
C GLY A 5 24.14 -3.95 9.42
N HIS A 6 23.95 -3.08 10.42
CA HIS A 6 22.77 -3.05 11.27
C HIS A 6 21.48 -2.73 10.48
N ALA A 7 21.48 -1.76 9.57
CA ALA A 7 20.29 -1.41 8.78
C ALA A 7 19.88 -2.55 7.84
N VAL A 8 20.87 -3.21 7.23
CA VAL A 8 20.64 -4.38 6.37
C VAL A 8 20.09 -5.55 7.19
N ALA A 9 20.63 -5.78 8.39
CA ALA A 9 20.13 -6.82 9.29
C ALA A 9 18.69 -6.56 9.77
N VAL A 10 18.36 -5.31 10.10
CA VAL A 10 17.00 -4.92 10.50
C VAL A 10 16.02 -5.08 9.34
N ALA A 11 16.38 -4.62 8.13
CA ALA A 11 15.54 -4.79 6.94
C ALA A 11 15.28 -6.28 6.64
N PHE A 12 16.30 -7.12 6.76
CA PHE A 12 16.17 -8.56 6.57
C PHE A 12 15.29 -9.22 7.64
N ALA A 13 15.48 -8.85 8.91
CA ALA A 13 14.66 -9.34 10.02
C ALA A 13 13.19 -8.94 9.86
N LEU A 14 12.90 -7.70 9.43
CA LEU A 14 11.55 -7.24 9.14
C LEU A 14 10.91 -8.03 7.99
N ASN A 15 11.66 -8.35 6.94
CA ASN A 15 11.12 -9.13 5.83
C ASN A 15 10.80 -10.58 6.24
N ILE A 16 11.62 -11.20 7.07
CA ILE A 16 11.34 -12.52 7.66
C ILE A 16 10.12 -12.45 8.58
N ALA A 17 10.01 -11.42 9.43
CA ALA A 17 8.88 -11.22 10.32
C ALA A 17 7.56 -11.02 9.55
N ALA A 18 7.58 -10.24 8.46
CA ALA A 18 6.44 -10.04 7.58
C ALA A 18 6.01 -11.35 6.88
N GLY A 19 6.98 -12.14 6.40
CA GLY A 19 6.72 -13.46 5.84
C GLY A 19 6.10 -14.42 6.87
N ALA A 20 6.65 -14.45 8.09
CA ALA A 20 6.12 -15.25 9.19
C ALA A 20 4.70 -14.83 9.59
N ALA A 21 4.42 -13.52 9.67
CA ALA A 21 3.09 -12.99 9.96
C ALA A 21 2.06 -13.42 8.88
N THR A 22 2.46 -13.45 7.61
CA THR A 22 1.60 -13.91 6.50
C THR A 22 1.30 -15.41 6.61
N ILE A 23 2.30 -16.23 6.92
CA ILE A 23 2.14 -17.67 7.09
C ILE A 23 1.25 -17.98 8.30
N LEU A 24 1.46 -17.29 9.42
CA LEU A 24 0.61 -17.43 10.62
C LEU A 24 -0.83 -16.96 10.34
N GLY A 25 -1.01 -15.83 9.66
CA GLY A 25 -2.31 -15.32 9.26
C GLY A 25 -3.05 -16.30 8.33
N GLY A 26 -2.35 -16.91 7.37
CA GLY A 26 -2.91 -17.94 6.50
C GLY A 26 -3.23 -19.25 7.22
N MET A 27 -2.38 -19.68 8.16
CA MET A 27 -2.59 -20.91 8.93
C MET A 27 -3.83 -20.81 9.84
N VAL A 28 -4.10 -19.62 10.39
CA VAL A 28 -5.30 -19.34 11.20
C VAL A 28 -6.60 -19.53 10.40
N VAL A 29 -6.58 -19.29 9.08
CA VAL A 29 -7.73 -19.47 8.19
C VAL A 29 -8.08 -20.95 7.95
N PHE A 30 -7.14 -21.89 8.13
CA PHE A 30 -7.39 -23.33 7.92
C PHE A 30 -8.04 -24.06 9.12
N SER A 31 -8.22 -23.40 10.26
CA SER A 31 -8.88 -24.00 11.42
C SER A 31 -10.40 -24.01 11.24
N LYS A 32 -11.01 -25.22 11.23
CA LYS A 32 -12.45 -25.43 10.98
C LYS A 32 -13.39 -24.64 11.91
N ARG A 33 -12.92 -24.20 13.09
CA ARG A 33 -13.69 -23.33 14.01
C ARG A 33 -13.69 -21.85 13.60
N LEU A 34 -12.67 -21.36 12.89
CA LEU A 34 -12.61 -19.98 12.38
C LEU A 34 -13.17 -19.84 10.96
N VAL A 35 -13.16 -20.91 10.15
CA VAL A 35 -13.82 -20.94 8.82
C VAL A 35 -15.33 -20.72 8.93
N TYR A 36 -15.96 -21.16 10.02
CA TYR A 36 -17.36 -20.87 10.31
C TYR A 36 -17.61 -19.39 10.67
N LEU A 37 -16.57 -18.66 11.11
CA LEU A 37 -16.57 -17.22 11.38
C LEU A 37 -15.96 -16.37 10.26
N ALA A 38 -15.38 -17.00 9.22
CA ALA A 38 -15.10 -16.37 7.94
C ALA A 38 -16.42 -16.10 7.17
N ASN A 39 -17.43 -15.64 7.91
CA ASN A 39 -18.52 -14.87 7.38
C ASN A 39 -17.88 -13.75 6.55
N PRO A 40 -18.29 -13.55 5.31
CA PRO A 40 -17.71 -12.55 4.41
C PRO A 40 -17.72 -11.10 4.95
N VAL A 41 -18.38 -10.83 6.09
CA VAL A 41 -18.20 -9.61 6.90
C VAL A 41 -16.82 -9.55 7.58
N SER A 42 -16.36 -10.63 8.23
CA SER A 42 -15.04 -10.67 8.88
C SER A 42 -13.91 -10.54 7.86
N LEU A 43 -14.09 -11.14 6.67
CA LEU A 43 -13.14 -10.99 5.57
C LEU A 43 -13.11 -9.54 5.05
N ALA A 44 -14.27 -8.91 4.86
CA ALA A 44 -14.35 -7.51 4.45
C ALA A 44 -13.71 -6.57 5.49
N VAL A 45 -13.91 -6.82 6.78
CA VAL A 45 -13.27 -6.06 7.87
C VAL A 45 -11.74 -6.21 7.84
N ALA A 46 -11.22 -7.45 7.70
CA ALA A 46 -9.78 -7.68 7.62
C ALA A 46 -9.13 -7.01 6.39
N LEU A 47 -9.78 -7.10 5.22
CA LEU A 47 -9.32 -6.43 3.99
C LEU A 47 -9.40 -4.90 4.10
N SER A 48 -10.46 -4.38 4.74
CA SER A 48 -10.61 -2.93 4.97
C SER A 48 -9.51 -2.41 5.89
N ILE A 49 -9.21 -3.09 7.00
CA ILE A 49 -8.13 -2.72 7.91
C ILE A 49 -6.76 -2.77 7.21
N SER A 50 -6.51 -3.83 6.43
CA SER A 50 -5.26 -3.97 5.67
C SER A 50 -5.07 -2.87 4.62
N SER A 51 -6.13 -2.51 3.89
CA SER A 51 -6.10 -1.42 2.92
C SER A 51 -5.90 -0.07 3.63
N GLY A 52 -6.56 0.15 4.76
CA GLY A 52 -6.43 1.36 5.56
C GLY A 52 -5.01 1.60 6.07
N VAL A 53 -4.35 0.58 6.62
CA VAL A 53 -2.97 0.72 7.12
C VAL A 53 -1.99 1.04 5.99
N MET A 54 -2.16 0.40 4.84
CA MET A 54 -1.29 0.62 3.67
C MET A 54 -1.49 2.02 3.07
N MET A 55 -2.74 2.51 3.04
CA MET A 55 -3.05 3.87 2.61
C MET A 55 -2.47 4.91 3.58
N PHE A 56 -2.55 4.67 4.88
CA PHE A 56 -1.98 5.56 5.89
C PHE A 56 -0.46 5.70 5.76
N ILE A 57 0.26 4.57 5.66
CA ILE A 57 1.72 4.55 5.47
C ILE A 57 2.10 5.28 4.17
N SER A 58 1.35 5.07 3.09
CA SER A 58 1.62 5.73 1.80
C SER A 58 1.49 7.25 1.87
N LEU A 59 0.50 7.78 2.61
CA LEU A 59 0.25 9.22 2.70
C LEU A 59 1.19 9.94 3.67
N VAL A 60 1.51 9.33 4.81
CA VAL A 60 2.30 9.99 5.87
C VAL A 60 3.79 9.83 5.64
N GLU A 61 4.24 8.66 5.18
CA GLU A 61 5.66 8.32 5.10
C GLU A 61 6.17 8.51 3.66
N ILE A 62 5.55 7.82 2.70
CA ILE A 62 6.06 7.76 1.32
C ILE A 62 5.78 9.04 0.53
N PHE A 63 4.61 9.67 0.69
CA PHE A 63 4.26 10.86 -0.10
C PHE A 63 5.15 12.06 0.22
N GLY A 64 5.50 12.27 1.50
CA GLY A 64 6.40 13.33 1.92
C GLY A 64 7.81 13.15 1.34
N GLU A 65 8.36 11.93 1.44
CA GLU A 65 9.67 11.60 0.86
C GLU A 65 9.66 11.72 -0.67
N SER A 66 8.58 11.29 -1.33
CA SER A 66 8.43 11.37 -2.79
C SER A 66 8.39 12.83 -3.30
N VAL A 67 7.66 13.72 -2.63
CA VAL A 67 7.63 15.16 -2.99
C VAL A 67 8.97 15.81 -2.73
N HIS A 68 9.66 15.44 -1.64
CA HIS A 68 10.98 15.95 -1.32
C HIS A 68 12.02 15.56 -2.38
N LEU A 69 12.12 14.27 -2.72
CA LEU A 69 13.03 13.76 -3.76
C LEU A 69 12.72 14.35 -5.13
N LEU A 70 11.44 14.56 -5.45
CA LEU A 70 11.04 15.17 -6.71
C LEU A 70 11.37 16.67 -6.76
N THR A 71 11.27 17.39 -5.64
CA THR A 71 11.65 18.80 -5.52
C THR A 71 13.18 18.96 -5.65
N GLU A 72 13.94 18.08 -5.00
CA GLU A 72 15.41 18.03 -5.11
C GLU A 72 15.87 17.68 -6.53
N GLY A 73 15.22 16.71 -7.17
CA GLY A 73 15.52 16.32 -8.55
C GLY A 73 15.11 17.34 -9.62
N LEU A 74 14.12 18.19 -9.33
CA LEU A 74 13.67 19.29 -10.22
C LEU A 74 14.45 20.59 -10.00
N HIS A 75 15.35 20.67 -9.01
CA HIS A 75 16.15 21.84 -8.71
C HIS A 75 17.23 22.06 -9.80
N THR A 76 16.84 22.73 -10.90
CA THR A 76 17.77 23.30 -11.90
C THR A 76 18.09 24.74 -11.50
N GLU A 77 19.35 25.17 -11.65
CA GLU A 77 19.94 26.46 -11.18
C GLU A 77 19.22 27.77 -11.60
N GLY A 78 18.05 27.70 -12.27
CA GLY A 78 17.29 28.85 -12.76
C GLY A 78 15.84 28.97 -12.28
N MET A 79 15.35 28.17 -11.31
CA MET A 79 13.96 28.21 -10.86
C MET A 79 13.81 28.45 -9.34
N SER A 80 12.90 29.36 -8.97
CA SER A 80 12.53 29.66 -7.58
C SER A 80 12.00 28.41 -6.86
N GLU A 81 12.42 28.20 -5.60
CA GLU A 81 12.01 27.09 -4.72
C GLU A 81 10.49 26.83 -4.76
N GLU A 82 9.70 27.91 -4.82
CA GLU A 82 8.23 27.88 -4.79
C GLU A 82 7.62 27.16 -6.01
N THR A 83 8.24 27.28 -7.19
CA THR A 83 7.77 26.63 -8.43
C THR A 83 8.17 25.16 -8.52
N ALA A 84 9.34 24.80 -7.97
CA ALA A 84 9.81 23.41 -7.91
C ALA A 84 8.92 22.56 -6.99
N THR A 85 8.55 23.11 -5.82
CA THR A 85 7.60 22.46 -4.91
C THR A 85 6.20 22.31 -5.52
N GLY A 86 5.75 23.32 -6.28
CA GLY A 86 4.44 23.29 -6.94
C GLY A 86 4.34 22.22 -8.02
N HIS A 87 5.36 22.08 -8.87
CA HIS A 87 5.40 21.02 -9.88
C HIS A 87 5.58 19.62 -9.28
N GLY A 88 6.37 19.49 -8.21
CA GLY A 88 6.52 18.22 -7.50
C GLY A 88 5.18 17.71 -6.97
N TRP A 89 4.38 18.59 -6.36
CA TRP A 89 3.08 18.23 -5.81
C TRP A 89 2.05 17.88 -6.90
N LEU A 90 2.03 18.62 -8.00
CA LEU A 90 1.15 18.36 -9.14
C LEU A 90 1.50 17.06 -9.87
N ALA A 91 2.78 16.78 -10.09
CA ALA A 91 3.23 15.56 -10.75
C ALA A 91 3.00 14.32 -9.87
N ALA A 92 3.27 14.42 -8.56
CA ALA A 92 2.96 13.36 -7.61
C ALA A 92 1.46 13.06 -7.59
N THR A 93 0.62 14.09 -7.45
CA THR A 93 -0.85 13.95 -7.45
C THR A 93 -1.38 13.40 -8.78
N GLY A 94 -0.81 13.85 -9.90
CA GLY A 94 -1.15 13.35 -11.23
C GLY A 94 -0.89 11.85 -11.39
N CYS A 95 0.24 11.35 -10.86
CA CYS A 95 0.57 9.94 -10.87
C CYS A 95 -0.41 9.11 -10.03
N PHE A 96 -0.73 9.57 -8.81
CA PHE A 96 -1.72 8.93 -7.94
C PHE A 96 -3.10 8.82 -8.63
N GLY A 97 -3.56 9.87 -9.32
CA GLY A 97 -4.83 9.86 -10.04
C GLY A 97 -4.89 8.83 -11.17
N VAL A 98 -3.84 8.74 -11.99
CA VAL A 98 -3.75 7.77 -13.09
C VAL A 98 -3.70 6.34 -12.58
N SER A 99 -2.90 6.09 -11.53
CA SER A 99 -2.84 4.77 -10.88
C SER A 99 -4.20 4.37 -10.31
N SER A 100 -4.89 5.26 -9.61
CA SER A 100 -6.23 4.99 -9.03
C SER A 100 -7.23 4.51 -10.08
N GLY A 101 -7.21 5.11 -11.27
CA GLY A 101 -8.06 4.72 -12.41
C GLY A 101 -7.74 3.32 -12.95
N TYR A 102 -6.46 2.96 -13.00
CA TYR A 102 -6.02 1.63 -13.46
C TYR A 102 -6.36 0.54 -12.43
N TRP A 103 -6.12 0.81 -11.15
CA TRP A 103 -6.42 -0.12 -10.06
C TRP A 103 -7.92 -0.40 -9.92
N ARG A 104 -8.79 0.57 -10.16
CA ARG A 104 -10.25 0.35 -10.12
C ARG A 104 -10.72 -0.67 -11.16
N LYS A 105 -10.10 -0.67 -12.35
CA LYS A 105 -10.44 -1.61 -13.43
C LYS A 105 -10.00 -3.03 -13.08
N THR A 106 -8.82 -3.17 -12.48
CA THR A 106 -8.27 -4.47 -12.06
C THR A 106 -8.96 -5.01 -10.80
N GLN A 107 -9.29 -4.15 -9.84
CA GLN A 107 -10.06 -4.50 -8.65
C GLN A 107 -11.47 -4.98 -9.01
N LEU A 108 -12.15 -4.31 -9.95
CA LEU A 108 -13.45 -4.76 -10.44
C LEU A 108 -13.38 -6.18 -11.02
N VAL A 109 -12.38 -6.49 -11.86
CA VAL A 109 -12.20 -7.85 -12.41
C VAL A 109 -12.05 -8.92 -11.32
N PHE A 110 -11.34 -8.61 -10.23
CA PHE A 110 -11.08 -9.57 -9.16
C PHE A 110 -12.24 -9.70 -8.15
N PHE A 111 -12.94 -8.61 -7.87
CA PHE A 111 -14.04 -8.56 -6.89
C PHE A 111 -15.43 -8.84 -7.47
N LEU A 112 -15.64 -8.68 -8.77
CA LEU A 112 -16.91 -9.01 -9.44
C LEU A 112 -17.38 -10.45 -9.18
N PRO A 113 -16.53 -11.50 -9.27
CA PRO A 113 -16.95 -12.87 -8.92
C PRO A 113 -17.27 -13.04 -7.43
N VAL A 114 -16.63 -12.29 -6.53
CA VAL A 114 -16.92 -12.31 -5.08
C VAL A 114 -18.27 -11.66 -4.77
N ILE A 115 -18.61 -10.55 -5.44
CA ILE A 115 -19.92 -9.88 -5.30
C ILE A 115 -21.02 -10.75 -5.92
N TYR A 116 -20.78 -11.35 -7.10
CA TYR A 116 -21.75 -12.22 -7.75
C TYR A 116 -22.13 -13.44 -6.91
N GLN A 117 -21.19 -14.03 -6.18
CA GLN A 117 -21.44 -15.15 -5.26
C GLN A 117 -22.26 -14.75 -4.02
N ARG A 118 -22.32 -13.46 -3.64
CA ARG A 118 -23.13 -12.96 -2.52
C ARG A 118 -24.60 -12.76 -2.86
N GLU A 119 -24.91 -12.54 -4.13
CA GLU A 119 -26.29 -12.33 -4.60
C GLU A 119 -27.06 -13.68 -4.75
N GLN A 120 -26.33 -14.80 -4.79
CA GLN A 120 -26.87 -16.14 -5.06
C GLN A 120 -27.06 -17.01 -3.80
N SER A 121 -26.63 -16.56 -2.62
CA SER A 121 -26.80 -17.26 -1.32
C SER A 121 -27.79 -16.54 -0.40
#